data_AF-A0A257KMZ4-F1
#
_entry.id   AF-A0A257KMZ4-F1
#
_cell.length_a   1.000
_cell.length_b   1.000
_cell.length_c   1.000
_cell.angle_alpha   90.00
_cell.angle_beta   90.00
_cell.angle_gamma   90.00
#
_symmetry.space_group_name_H-M   'P 1'
#
loop_
_entity.id
_entity.type
_entity.pdbx_description
1 polymer ?
#
loop_
_entity_poly.entity_id
_entity_poly.type
_entity_poly.pdbx_seq_one_letter_code
_entity_poly.pdbx_strand_id
1 'polypeptide(L)' 'MPMLHAIPGRTKTLPPLRVGVGGPVGSGKTTLVEMLCKTMRARWDLVVVPTA' A
#
# COMPACT_ATOMS: atom_id res chain seq x y z
N MET A 1 3.41 -22.09 5.71
CA MET A 1 2.26 -21.18 5.52
C MET A 1 2.72 -19.88 4.84
N PRO A 2 2.73 -19.77 3.50
CA PRO A 2 2.88 -18.45 2.88
C PRO A 2 1.79 -18.25 1.81
N MET A 3 0.61 -17.80 2.21
CA MET A 3 -0.46 -17.46 1.28
C MET A 3 -0.68 -15.95 1.12
N LEU A 4 0.29 -15.12 1.51
CA LEU A 4 0.20 -13.65 1.41
C LEU A 4 0.98 -13.04 0.23
N HIS A 5 1.69 -13.83 -0.59
CA HIS A 5 2.57 -13.28 -1.64
C HIS A 5 2.36 -13.83 -3.06
N ALA A 6 1.42 -14.76 -3.27
CA ALA A 6 1.10 -15.29 -4.60
C ALA A 6 0.01 -14.44 -5.28
N ILE A 7 0.40 -13.25 -5.76
CA ILE A 7 -0.49 -12.39 -6.56
C ILE A 7 -0.48 -12.91 -8.01
N PRO A 8 -1.63 -13.31 -8.59
CA PRO A 8 -1.71 -13.75 -9.98
C PRO A 8 -1.18 -12.67 -10.94
N GLY A 9 -0.38 -13.06 -11.95
CA GLY A 9 0.18 -12.13 -12.96
C GLY A 9 1.51 -11.45 -12.61
N ARG A 10 2.18 -11.87 -11.52
CA ARG A 10 3.50 -11.32 -11.14
C ARG A 10 4.64 -11.94 -11.98
N THR A 11 5.16 -11.18 -12.94
CA THR A 11 6.21 -11.64 -13.88
C THR A 11 7.64 -11.23 -13.51
N LYS A 12 7.82 -10.35 -12.51
CA LYS A 12 9.13 -9.90 -12.01
C LYS A 12 9.43 -10.47 -10.63
N THR A 13 10.70 -10.72 -10.36
CA THR A 13 11.22 -10.98 -9.00
C THR A 13 11.14 -9.69 -8.19
N LEU A 14 10.41 -9.74 -7.06
CA LEU A 14 10.29 -8.63 -6.09
C LEU A 14 9.82 -7.26 -6.63
N PRO A 15 8.77 -7.15 -7.47
CA PRO A 15 8.25 -5.83 -7.87
C PRO A 15 7.71 -5.05 -6.66
N PRO A 16 7.64 -3.71 -6.74
CA PRO A 16 7.12 -2.88 -5.67
C PRO A 16 5.75 -3.37 -5.19
N LEU A 17 5.57 -3.47 -3.87
CA LEU A 17 4.29 -3.86 -3.29
C LEU A 17 3.27 -2.75 -3.58
N ARG A 18 2.16 -3.10 -4.23
CA ARG A 18 1.05 -2.18 -4.51
C ARG A 18 -0.12 -2.54 -3.61
N VAL A 19 -0.60 -1.58 -2.84
CA VAL A 19 -1.70 -1.76 -1.88
C VAL A 19 -2.75 -0.69 -2.16
N GLY A 20 -4.00 -1.12 -2.37
CA GLY A 20 -5.15 -0.22 -2.46
C GLY A 20 -5.87 -0.12 -1.11
N VAL A 21 -6.27 1.09 -0.73
CA VAL A 21 -7.07 1.35 0.49
C VAL A 21 -8.44 1.88 0.05
N GLY A 22 -9.47 1.05 0.18
CA GLY A 22 -10.85 1.38 -0.19
C GLY A 22 -11.77 1.60 1.02
N GLY A 23 -12.91 2.27 0.81
CA GLY A 23 -13.91 2.54 1.86
C GLY A 23 -14.78 3.77 1.59
N PRO A 24 -15.88 3.98 2.33
CA PRO A 24 -16.81 5.09 2.12
C PRO A 24 -16.17 6.47 2.36
N VAL A 25 -16.76 7.53 1.80
CA VAL A 25 -16.29 8.91 2.02
C VAL A 25 -16.30 9.23 3.52
N GLY A 26 -15.27 9.91 4.02
CA GLY A 26 -15.14 10.26 5.44
C GLY A 26 -14.55 9.18 6.36
N SER A 27 -14.27 7.96 5.87
CA SER A 27 -13.72 6.87 6.71
C SER A 27 -12.24 7.03 7.11
N GLY A 28 -11.63 8.19 6.90
CA GLY A 28 -10.25 8.47 7.29
C GLY A 28 -9.15 7.75 6.48
N LYS A 29 -9.43 7.26 5.27
CA LYS A 29 -8.44 6.55 4.42
C LYS A 29 -7.17 7.36 4.19
N THR A 30 -7.31 8.65 3.88
CA THR A 30 -6.19 9.56 3.67
C THR A 30 -5.36 9.71 4.94
N THR A 31 -6.01 9.87 6.09
CA THR A 31 -5.36 9.97 7.41
C THR A 31 -4.61 8.69 7.78
N LEU A 32 -5.20 7.52 7.51
CA LEU A 32 -4.56 6.22 7.69
C LEU A 32 -3.27 6.14 6.86
N VAL A 33 -3.36 6.44 5.56
CA VAL A 33 -2.22 6.37 4.64
C VAL A 33 -1.12 7.36 5.03
N GLU A 34 -1.47 8.55 5.52
CA GLU A 34 -0.52 9.52 6.03
C GLU A 34 0.27 9.01 7.24
N MET A 35 -0.43 8.48 8.26
CA MET A 35 0.22 7.91 9.45
C MET A 35 1.08 6.69 9.11
N LEU A 36 0.60 5.84 8.21
CA LEU A 36 1.34 4.69 7.70
C LEU A 36 2.63 5.14 7.02
N CYS A 37 2.54 6.10 6.09
CA CYS A 37 3.69 6.66 5.40
C CYS A 37 4.71 7.25 6.38
N LYS A 38 4.28 8.05 7.36
CA LYS A 38 5.16 8.63 8.40
C LYS A 38 5.90 7.54 9.20
N THR A 39 5.21 6.46 9.54
CA THR A 39 5.80 5.36 10.31
C THR A 39 6.78 4.53 9.47
N MET A 40 6.49 4.38 8.18
CA MET A 40 7.22 3.50 7.28
C MET A 40 8.38 4.19 6.53
N ARG A 41 8.38 5.52 6.39
CA ARG A 41 9.37 6.28 5.59
C ARG A 41 10.83 6.04 5.95
N ALA A 42 11.13 5.60 7.16
CA ALA A 42 12.50 5.38 7.62
C ALA A 42 13.16 4.13 7.02
N ARG A 43 12.35 3.17 6.55
CA ARG A 43 12.83 1.83 6.13
C ARG A 43 12.49 1.48 4.69
N TRP A 44 11.53 2.17 4.08
CA TRP A 44 11.01 1.83 2.78
C TRP A 44 10.85 3.06 1.90
N ASP A 45 11.14 2.89 0.61
CA ASP A 45 10.79 3.84 -0.43
C ASP A 45 9.29 3.67 -0.75
N LEU A 46 8.50 4.72 -0.52
CA LEU A 46 7.05 4.69 -0.52
C LEU A 46 6.51 5.80 -1.41
N VAL A 47 5.56 5.45 -2.27
CA VAL A 47 4.82 6.39 -3.10
C VAL A 47 3.33 6.20 -2.85
N VAL A 48 2.62 7.30 -2.60
CA VAL A 48 1.18 7.33 -2.41
C VAL A 48 0.52 7.97 -3.63
N VAL A 49 -0.47 7.30 -4.19
CA VAL A 49 -1.29 7.84 -5.29
C VAL A 49 -2.66 8.21 -4.73
N PRO A 50 -2.99 9.51 -4.58
CA PRO A 50 -4.31 9.93 -4.14
C PRO A 50 -5.34 9.69 -5.24
N THR A 51 -6.47 9.09 -4.88
CA THR A 51 -7.66 9.08 -5.72
C THR A 51 -8.44 10.36 -5.42
N ALA A 52 -8.20 11.41 -6.20
CA ALA A 52 -9.09 12.57 -6.19
C ALA A 52 -10.47 12.17 -6.70
#